data_AF-A0A316KLE4-F1
#
_entry.id   AF-A0A316KLE4-F1
#
_cell.length_a   1.000
_cell.length_b   1.000
_cell.length_c   1.000
_cell.angle_alpha   90.00
_cell.angle_beta   90.00
_cell.angle_gamma   90.00
#
_symmetry.space_group_name_H-M   'P 1'
#
loop_
_entity.id
_entity.type
_entity.pdbx_description
1 polymer ?
#
loop_
_entity_poly.entity_id
_entity_poly.type
_entity_poly.pdbx_seq_one_letter_code
_entity_poly.pdbx_strand_id
1 'polypeptide(L)'
;MPGYNKTFELSVEDMELIEDALRTTKRSLNSEVLSQDADPLHPCENTRAVDASMKRINDLLGRLHNQKNFYRPKSGAYIGG
;
A
#
# COMPACT_ATOMS: atom_id res chain seq x y z
N MET A 1 13.15 2.39 -29.87
CA MET A 1 12.73 3.03 -28.60
C MET A 1 13.42 2.29 -27.47
N PRO A 2 13.96 2.98 -26.45
CA PRO A 2 14.51 2.31 -25.27
C PRO A 2 13.39 1.55 -24.55
N GLY A 3 13.61 0.27 -24.23
CA GLY A 3 12.67 -0.56 -23.47
C GLY A 3 12.87 -0.38 -21.96
N TYR A 4 11.84 -0.71 -21.18
CA TYR A 4 11.92 -0.68 -19.73
C TYR A 4 12.62 -1.92 -19.17
N ASN A 5 13.42 -1.73 -18.12
CA ASN A 5 13.95 -2.85 -17.34
C ASN A 5 12.80 -3.52 -16.56
N LYS A 6 12.75 -4.85 -16.63
CA LYS A 6 11.75 -5.68 -15.93
C LYS A 6 12.33 -6.41 -14.72
N THR A 7 13.66 -6.40 -14.59
CA THR A 7 14.37 -7.02 -13.49
C THR A 7 14.86 -5.94 -12.54
N PHE A 8 14.44 -6.00 -11.29
CA PHE A 8 14.84 -5.07 -10.25
C PHE A 8 15.65 -5.85 -9.22
N GLU A 9 16.84 -5.37 -8.91
CA GLU A 9 17.65 -5.88 -7.80
C GLU A 9 17.32 -5.04 -6.57
N LEU A 10 16.55 -5.61 -5.63
CA LEU A 10 16.12 -4.94 -4.40
C LEU A 10 16.52 -5.79 -3.21
N SER A 11 17.15 -5.17 -2.20
CA SER A 11 17.45 -5.84 -0.94
C SER A 11 16.20 -5.95 -0.06
N VAL A 12 16.29 -6.72 1.04
CA VAL A 12 15.20 -6.77 2.03
C VAL A 12 15.03 -5.40 2.68
N GLU A 13 16.12 -4.67 2.97
CA GLU A 13 16.04 -3.31 3.52
C GLU A 13 15.37 -2.32 2.55
N ASP A 14 15.65 -2.44 1.24
CA ASP A 14 15.01 -1.60 0.23
C ASP A 14 13.49 -1.83 0.21
N MET A 15 13.06 -3.09 0.36
CA MET A 15 11.65 -3.45 0.40
C MET A 15 10.95 -2.91 1.64
N GLU A 16 11.60 -2.95 2.80
CA GLU A 16 11.09 -2.34 4.03
C GLU A 16 10.96 -0.82 3.89
N LEU A 17 11.96 -0.16 3.32
CA LEU A 17 11.92 1.28 3.06
C LEU A 17 10.75 1.66 2.13
N ILE A 18 10.53 0.88 1.08
CA ILE A 18 9.40 1.08 0.15
C ILE A 18 8.07 0.88 0.88
N GLU A 19 7.93 -0.17 1.70
CA GLU A 19 6.71 -0.40 2.48
C GLU A 19 6.41 0.75 3.44
N ASP A 20 7.42 1.27 4.14
CA ASP A 20 7.28 2.36 5.10
C ASP A 20 6.92 3.70 4.42
N ALA A 21 7.53 3.97 3.27
CA ALA A 21 7.18 5.11 2.43
C ALA A 21 5.72 5.02 1.98
N LEU A 22 5.28 3.86 1.46
CA LEU A 22 3.90 3.63 1.03
C LEU A 22 2.89 3.77 2.18
N ARG A 23 3.20 3.24 3.36
CA ARG A 23 2.38 3.38 4.58
C ARG A 23 2.26 4.84 4.99
N THR A 24 3.35 5.60 4.91
CA THR A 24 3.37 7.03 5.26
C THR A 24 2.58 7.86 4.26
N THR A 25 2.76 7.63 2.95
CA THR A 25 1.95 8.29 1.91
C THR A 25 0.47 7.98 2.08
N LYS A 26 0.10 6.72 2.33
CA LYS A 26 -1.29 6.34 2.61
C LYS A 26 -1.86 7.09 3.81
N ARG A 27 -1.11 7.22 4.91
CA ARG A 27 -1.55 7.99 6.09
C ARG A 27 -1.78 9.46 5.76
N SER A 28 -0.88 10.08 4.99
CA SER A 28 -1.01 11.49 4.56
C SER A 28 -2.25 11.70 3.68
N LEU A 29 -2.48 10.82 2.72
CA LEU A 29 -3.68 10.88 1.87
C LEU A 29 -4.96 10.70 2.70
N ASN A 30 -4.91 9.84 3.72
CA ASN A 30 -6.08 9.59 4.57
C ASN A 30 -6.42 10.80 5.43
N SER A 31 -5.42 11.50 5.96
CA SER A 31 -5.65 12.78 6.63
C SER A 31 -6.21 13.84 5.69
N GLU A 32 -5.80 13.87 4.42
CA GLU A 32 -6.30 14.83 3.44
C GLU A 32 -7.79 14.59 3.13
N VAL A 33 -8.19 13.33 2.89
CA VAL A 33 -9.60 12.98 2.67
C VAL A 33 -10.45 13.33 3.89
N LEU A 34 -9.96 13.04 5.11
CA LEU A 34 -10.71 13.33 6.33
C LEU A 34 -10.90 14.84 6.57
N SER A 35 -10.00 15.68 6.05
CA SER A 35 -10.11 17.13 6.11
C SER A 35 -11.02 17.74 5.04
N GLN A 36 -11.41 16.95 4.02
CA GLN A 36 -12.36 17.38 3.02
C GLN A 36 -13.79 17.16 3.55
N ASP A 37 -14.54 18.24 3.73
CA ASP A 37 -16.00 18.21 3.93
C ASP A 37 -16.73 17.86 2.61
N ALA A 38 -16.37 16.71 2.02
CA ALA A 38 -16.97 16.23 0.78
C ALA A 38 -18.25 15.44 1.08
N ASP A 39 -19.29 15.66 0.27
CA ASP A 39 -20.51 14.85 0.30
C ASP A 39 -20.17 13.38 -0.05
N PRO A 40 -20.39 12.42 0.86
CA PRO A 40 -20.08 11.01 0.60
C PRO A 40 -20.82 10.41 -0.60
N LEU A 41 -21.99 10.95 -0.95
CA LEU A 41 -22.78 10.48 -2.11
C LEU A 41 -22.28 11.08 -3.43
N HIS A 42 -21.62 12.25 -3.36
CA HIS A 42 -21.13 12.98 -4.52
C HIS A 42 -19.70 13.48 -4.30
N PRO A 43 -18.71 12.57 -4.24
CA PRO A 43 -17.31 12.95 -4.06
C PRO A 43 -16.82 13.73 -5.27
N CYS A 44 -16.07 14.80 -5.00
CA CYS A 44 -15.44 15.60 -6.05
C CYS A 44 -14.30 14.83 -6.72
N GLU A 45 -13.83 15.32 -7.87
CA GLU A 45 -12.74 14.66 -8.62
C GLU A 45 -11.46 14.51 -7.79
N ASN A 46 -11.18 15.43 -6.87
CA ASN A 46 -10.00 15.32 -6.00
C ASN A 46 -10.13 14.12 -5.04
N THR A 47 -11.27 13.98 -4.35
CA THR A 47 -11.53 12.85 -3.46
C THR A 47 -11.43 11.52 -4.22
N ARG A 48 -12.00 11.44 -5.44
CA ARG A 48 -11.90 10.25 -6.31
C ARG A 48 -10.46 9.91 -6.69
N ALA A 49 -9.64 10.92 -7.01
CA ALA A 49 -8.24 10.73 -7.37
C ALA A 49 -7.40 10.24 -6.17
N VAL A 50 -7.71 10.75 -4.97
CA VAL A 50 -7.07 10.30 -3.73
C VAL A 50 -7.46 8.85 -3.41
N ASP A 51 -8.74 8.48 -3.52
CA ASP A 51 -9.22 7.10 -3.34
C ASP A 51 -8.55 6.12 -4.30
N ALA A 52 -8.45 6.50 -5.59
CA ALA A 52 -7.75 5.69 -6.59
C ALA A 52 -6.27 5.50 -6.26
N SER A 53 -5.63 6.52 -5.67
CA SER A 53 -4.24 6.44 -5.23
C SER A 53 -4.09 5.55 -4.00
N MET A 54 -4.97 5.66 -3.01
CA MET A 54 -5.00 4.77 -1.85
C MET A 54 -5.21 3.31 -2.25
N LYS A 55 -6.12 3.04 -3.20
CA LYS A 55 -6.36 1.68 -3.70
C LYS A 55 -5.10 1.09 -4.31
N ARG A 56 -4.39 1.84 -5.16
CA ARG A 56 -3.11 1.42 -5.75
C ARG A 56 -2.04 1.14 -4.69
N ILE A 57 -1.96 1.97 -3.66
CA ILE A 57 -1.02 1.75 -2.54
C ILE A 57 -1.38 0.48 -1.77
N ASN A 58 -2.66 0.26 -1.44
CA ASN A 58 -3.12 -0.96 -0.76
C ASN A 58 -2.82 -2.21 -1.59
N ASP A 59 -3.08 -2.18 -2.90
CA ASP A 59 -2.82 -3.31 -3.80
C ASP A 59 -1.31 -3.61 -3.87
N LEU A 60 -0.45 -2.59 -3.89
CA LEU A 60 1.00 -2.78 -3.85
C LEU A 60 1.46 -3.34 -2.51
N LEU A 61 1.04 -2.74 -1.39
CA LEU A 61 1.38 -3.24 -0.05
C LEU A 61 0.93 -4.69 0.16
N GLY A 62 -0.24 -5.07 -0.35
CA GLY A 62 -0.72 -6.46 -0.32
C GLY A 62 0.18 -7.41 -1.13
N ARG A 63 0.62 -7.00 -2.32
CA ARG A 63 1.58 -7.78 -3.11
C ARG A 63 2.93 -7.93 -2.41
N LEU A 64 3.43 -6.87 -1.79
CA LEU A 64 4.68 -6.92 -1.02
C LEU A 64 4.57 -7.84 0.20
N HIS A 65 3.47 -7.69 0.95
CA HIS A 65 3.17 -8.55 2.10
C HIS A 65 3.14 -10.03 1.72
N ASN A 66 2.50 -10.37 0.59
CA ASN A 66 2.39 -11.75 0.11
C ASN A 66 3.73 -12.38 -0.31
N GLN A 67 4.79 -11.60 -0.47
CA GLN A 67 6.14 -12.11 -0.74
C GLN A 67 6.89 -12.51 0.54
N LYS A 68 6.39 -12.16 1.73
CA LYS A 68 7.07 -12.45 3.00
C LYS A 68 6.87 -13.92 3.41
N ASN A 69 7.92 -14.49 4.00
CA ASN A 69 7.85 -15.80 4.65
C ASN A 69 7.34 -15.64 6.07
N PHE A 70 6.05 -15.93 6.28
CA PHE A 70 5.44 -15.88 7.61
C PHE A 70 5.69 -17.18 8.38
N TYR A 71 6.11 -17.06 9.64
CA TYR A 71 6.15 -18.21 10.54
C TYR A 71 4.72 -18.74 10.76
N ARG A 72 4.54 -20.04 10.51
CA ARG A 72 3.30 -20.75 10.82
C ARG A 72 3.65 -21.91 11.77
N PRO A 73 3.15 -21.92 13.02
CA PRO A 73 3.43 -22.99 13.96
C PRO A 73 2.88 -24.33 13.42
N LYS A 74 3.67 -25.40 13.58
CA LYS A 74 3.31 -26.76 13.12
C LYS A 74 2.27 -27.45 14.01
N SER A 75 2.15 -27.00 15.27
CA SER A 75 1.14 -27.43 16.22
C SER A 75 0.68 -26.23 17.07
N GLY A 76 -0.60 -26.19 17.41
CA GLY A 76 -1.24 -25.07 18.13
C GLY A 76 -2.02 -24.12 17.23
N ALA A 77 -2.72 -23.16 17.84
CA ALA A 77 -3.52 -22.17 17.14
C ALA A 77 -2.62 -21.12 16.46
N TYR A 78 -2.86 -20.85 15.18
CA TYR A 78 -2.26 -19.70 14.49
C TYR A 78 -3.04 -18.43 14.85
N ILE A 79 -2.36 -17.41 15.38
CA ILE A 79 -2.93 -16.07 15.55
C ILE A 79 -2.26 -15.17 14.50
N GLY A 80 -3.00 -14.87 13.43
CA GLY A 80 -2.62 -13.89 12.41
C GLY A 80 -3.33 -12.56 12.68
N GLY A 81 -2.60 -11.46 12.49
CA GLY A 81 -3.11 -10.08 12.54
C GLY A 81 -3.06 -9.42 11.17
#